data_AF-A0AB39R6B4-F1
#
_entry.id   AF-A0AB39R6B4-F1
#
_cell.length_a   1.000
_cell.length_b   1.000
_cell.length_c   1.000
_cell.angle_alpha   90.00
_cell.angle_beta   90.00
_cell.angle_gamma   90.00
#
_symmetry.space_group_name_H-M   'P 1'
#
loop_
_entity.id
_entity.type
_entity.pdbx_description
1 polymer ?
#
loop_
_entity_poly.entity_id
_entity_poly.type
_entity_poly.pdbx_seq_one_letter_code
_entity_poly.pdbx_strand_id
1 'polypeptide(L)'
;MAQHAVFIAIESEKRQQWTVKADTLTAGSGHTVDDAVNDAARASITRLVQNREVDLDAYTGPIYFMMHGVSSEARARELAAALHAALYGDLEPLNREVSP
;
A
#
# COMPACT_ATOMS: atom_id res chain seq x y z
N MET A 1 5.86 -17.26 18.84
CA MET A 1 5.90 -15.80 19.00
C MET A 1 5.54 -15.20 17.66
N ALA A 2 4.38 -14.55 17.54
CA ALA A 2 4.03 -13.84 16.31
C ALA A 2 5.02 -12.67 16.17
N GLN A 3 5.78 -12.62 15.09
CA GLN A 3 6.68 -11.50 14.83
C GLN A 3 5.82 -10.26 14.62
N HIS A 4 6.07 -9.21 15.41
CA HIS A 4 5.40 -7.90 15.35
C HIS A 4 5.80 -7.13 14.09
N ALA A 5 5.54 -7.69 12.92
CA ALA A 5 5.96 -7.14 11.65
C ALA A 5 4.72 -6.81 10.79
N VAL A 6 4.77 -5.65 10.17
CA VAL A 6 3.97 -5.34 8.99
C VAL A 6 4.50 -6.20 7.85
N PHE A 7 3.63 -6.95 7.19
CA PHE A 7 4.02 -7.68 5.99
C PHE A 7 3.61 -6.90 4.75
N ILE A 8 4.59 -6.63 3.89
CA ILE A 8 4.37 -6.05 2.57
C ILE A 8 4.81 -7.07 1.52
N ALA A 9 3.93 -7.37 0.58
CA ALA A 9 4.23 -8.22 -0.57
C ALA A 9 3.96 -7.50 -1.88
N ILE A 10 4.78 -7.85 -2.88
CA ILE A 10 4.48 -7.63 -4.29
C ILE A 10 4.25 -8.98 -4.94
N GLU A 11 3.16 -9.11 -5.70
CA GLU A 11 2.80 -10.32 -6.42
C GLU A 11 2.74 -10.02 -7.92
N SER A 12 3.34 -10.89 -8.72
CA SER A 12 3.23 -10.82 -10.17
C SER A 12 1.92 -11.48 -10.62
N GLU A 13 1.11 -10.76 -11.39
CA GLU A 13 -0.16 -11.24 -11.94
C GLU A 13 -0.06 -11.56 -13.43
N LYS A 14 -1.20 -11.94 -14.04
CA LYS A 14 -1.28 -12.14 -15.49
C LYS A 14 -1.00 -10.82 -16.22
N ARG A 15 -0.45 -10.91 -17.44
CA ARG A 15 -0.21 -9.76 -18.35
C ARG A 15 0.78 -8.70 -17.83
N GLN A 16 1.81 -9.10 -17.09
CA GLN A 16 2.85 -8.18 -16.56
C GLN A 16 2.32 -7.13 -15.57
N GLN A 17 1.15 -7.37 -14.99
CA GLN A 17 0.61 -6.54 -13.92
C GLN A 17 1.13 -7.03 -12.56
N TRP A 18 1.14 -6.12 -11.59
CA TRP A 18 1.62 -6.40 -10.24
C TRP A 18 0.61 -5.96 -9.19
N THR A 19 0.64 -6.63 -8.05
CA THR A 19 -0.21 -6.31 -6.90
C THR A 19 0.62 -6.06 -5.67
N VAL A 20 0.36 -4.93 -4.99
CA VAL A 20 0.95 -4.61 -3.68
C VAL A 20 -0.06 -4.99 -2.60
N LYS A 21 0.38 -5.75 -1.60
CA LYS A 21 -0.45 -6.18 -0.45
C LYS A 21 0.24 -5.78 0.84
N ALA A 22 -0.52 -5.19 1.77
CA ALA A 22 -0.09 -5.00 3.14
C ALA A 22 -0.99 -5.77 4.10
N ASP A 23 -0.37 -6.57 4.98
CA ASP A 23 -1.00 -7.20 6.12
C ASP A 23 -0.49 -6.53 7.40
N THR A 24 -1.40 -5.87 8.10
CA THR A 24 -1.14 -5.21 9.39
C THR A 24 -1.79 -5.96 10.56
N LEU A 25 -2.46 -7.11 10.34
CA LEU A 25 -3.10 -7.92 11.40
C LEU A 25 -2.06 -8.50 12.36
N THR A 26 -0.86 -8.81 11.85
CA THR A 26 0.26 -9.32 12.67
C THR A 26 1.17 -8.23 13.20
N ALA A 27 0.96 -6.99 12.77
CA ALA A 27 1.77 -5.87 13.19
C ALA A 27 1.47 -5.59 14.68
N GLY A 28 2.51 -5.56 15.51
CA GLY A 28 2.34 -5.35 16.95
C GLY A 28 1.66 -4.01 17.26
N SER A 29 1.36 -3.76 18.54
CA SER A 29 0.65 -2.55 18.99
C SER A 29 1.32 -1.22 18.63
N GLY A 30 2.58 -1.21 18.18
CA GLY A 30 3.30 -0.03 17.68
C GLY A 30 3.14 0.25 16.17
N HIS A 31 2.40 -0.57 15.43
CA HIS A 31 2.17 -0.46 13.98
C HIS A 31 0.68 -0.44 13.65
N THR A 32 -0.12 0.13 14.55
CA THR A 32 -1.56 0.27 14.36
C THR A 32 -1.83 1.25 13.22
N VAL A 33 -2.71 0.88 12.30
CA VAL A 33 -3.25 1.80 11.31
C VAL A 33 -4.21 2.73 12.04
N ASP A 34 -3.72 3.91 12.43
CA ASP A 34 -4.56 4.96 12.97
C ASP A 34 -5.37 5.65 11.86
N ASP A 35 -6.28 6.54 12.26
CA ASP A 35 -7.16 7.24 11.32
C ASP A 35 -6.36 8.05 10.28
N ALA A 36 -5.22 8.64 10.67
CA ALA A 36 -4.40 9.43 9.77
C ALA A 36 -3.72 8.57 8.69
N VAL A 37 -3.19 7.41 9.08
CA VAL A 37 -2.59 6.45 8.14
C VAL A 37 -3.66 5.83 7.23
N ASN A 38 -4.84 5.50 7.78
CA ASN A 38 -5.97 4.99 6.99
C ASN A 38 -6.44 6.01 5.96
N ASP A 39 -6.65 7.26 6.36
CA ASP A 39 -7.10 8.33 5.48
C ASP A 39 -6.06 8.65 4.40
N ALA A 40 -4.77 8.70 4.77
CA ALA A 40 -3.68 8.90 3.83
C ALA A 40 -3.63 7.77 2.79
N ALA A 41 -3.68 6.51 3.23
CA ALA A 41 -3.64 5.36 2.34
C ALA A 41 -4.87 5.32 1.41
N ARG A 42 -6.07 5.63 1.92
CA ARG A 42 -7.30 5.73 1.13
C ARG A 42 -7.21 6.83 0.07
N ALA A 43 -6.73 8.01 0.44
CA ALA A 43 -6.53 9.12 -0.47
C ALA A 43 -5.51 8.79 -1.57
N SER A 44 -4.40 8.15 -1.20
CA SER A 44 -3.35 7.69 -2.11
C SER A 44 -3.87 6.68 -3.13
N ILE A 45 -4.59 5.64 -2.68
CA ILE A 45 -5.18 4.64 -3.59
C ILE A 45 -6.19 5.30 -4.53
N THR A 46 -7.01 6.22 -4.02
CA THR A 46 -7.97 6.97 -4.85
C THR A 46 -7.27 7.75 -5.97
N ARG A 47 -6.14 8.40 -5.66
CA ARG A 47 -5.36 9.13 -6.67
C ARG A 47 -4.72 8.21 -7.71
N LEU A 48 -4.13 7.10 -7.27
CA LEU A 48 -3.54 6.12 -8.18
C LEU A 48 -4.58 5.52 -9.15
N VAL A 49 -5.81 5.29 -8.67
CA VAL A 49 -6.94 4.88 -9.51
C VAL A 49 -7.29 5.96 -10.53
N GLN A 50 -7.38 7.23 -10.10
CA GLN A 50 -7.66 8.36 -10.99
C GLN A 50 -6.59 8.52 -12.09
N ASN A 51 -5.33 8.26 -11.75
CA ASN A 51 -4.19 8.28 -12.66
C ASN A 51 -4.08 7.02 -13.55
N ARG A 52 -4.94 6.01 -13.34
CA ARG A 52 -4.90 4.70 -14.01
C ARG A 52 -3.59 3.92 -13.76
N GLU A 53 -2.97 4.15 -12.61
CA GLU A 53 -1.76 3.45 -12.17
C GLU A 53 -2.09 2.15 -11.41
N VAL A 54 -3.31 2.04 -10.86
CA VAL A 54 -3.87 0.85 -10.22
C VAL A 54 -5.31 0.64 -10.70
N ASP A 55 -5.79 -0.59 -10.65
CA ASP A 55 -7.13 -0.96 -11.14
C ASP A 55 -8.24 -0.54 -10.17
N LEU A 56 -9.47 -0.42 -10.69
CA LEU A 56 -10.67 0.05 -9.98
C LEU A 56 -11.12 -0.89 -8.85
N ASP A 57 -10.63 -2.12 -8.84
CA ASP A 57 -10.87 -3.13 -7.80
C ASP A 57 -9.86 -3.06 -6.63
N ALA A 58 -8.99 -2.04 -6.61
CA ALA A 58 -8.14 -1.75 -5.46
C ALA A 58 -8.98 -1.57 -4.18
N TYR A 59 -8.73 -2.44 -3.20
CA TYR A 59 -9.54 -2.54 -1.98
C TYR A 59 -8.80 -1.95 -0.77
N THR A 60 -9.54 -1.15 0.01
CA THR A 60 -9.10 -0.63 1.31
C THR A 60 -10.02 -1.15 2.40
N GLY A 61 -9.61 -2.25 3.03
CA GLY A 61 -10.29 -2.80 4.21
C GLY A 61 -9.62 -2.34 5.50
N PRO A 62 -10.29 -2.40 6.65
CA PRO A 62 -9.78 -1.90 7.93
C PRO A 62 -8.47 -2.56 8.39
N ILE A 63 -8.01 -3.64 7.74
CA ILE A 63 -6.76 -4.32 8.09
C ILE A 63 -6.00 -4.90 6.88
N TYR A 64 -6.34 -4.46 5.66
CA TYR A 64 -5.67 -4.88 4.41
C TYR A 64 -5.67 -3.76 3.38
N PHE A 65 -4.48 -3.35 2.94
CA PHE A 65 -4.31 -2.48 1.77
C PHE A 65 -3.93 -3.35 0.57
N MET A 66 -4.67 -3.21 -0.53
CA MET A 66 -4.40 -3.96 -1.75
C MET A 66 -4.50 -3.05 -2.98
N MET A 67 -3.42 -3.00 -3.77
CA MET A 67 -3.34 -2.23 -5.02
C MET A 67 -3.10 -3.20 -6.17
N HIS A 68 -4.12 -3.46 -6.98
CA HIS A 68 -4.03 -4.32 -8.18
C HIS A 68 -3.61 -3.52 -9.42
N GLY A 69 -3.10 -4.21 -10.44
CA GLY A 69 -2.92 -3.63 -11.77
C GLY A 69 -1.74 -2.66 -11.92
N VAL A 70 -0.77 -2.68 -10.99
CA VAL A 70 0.42 -1.82 -11.06
C VAL A 70 1.22 -2.14 -12.33
N SER A 71 1.58 -1.09 -13.07
CA SER A 71 2.10 -1.18 -14.43
C SER A 71 3.48 -1.82 -14.57
N SER A 72 4.28 -1.87 -13.50
CA SER A 72 5.62 -2.47 -13.52
C SER A 72 6.09 -2.93 -12.13
N GLU A 73 7.08 -3.83 -12.12
CA GLU A 73 7.72 -4.29 -10.88
C GLU A 73 8.40 -3.15 -10.12
N ALA A 74 9.11 -2.27 -10.84
CA ALA A 74 9.81 -1.14 -10.24
C ALA A 74 8.81 -0.23 -9.50
N ARG A 75 7.68 0.09 -10.15
CA ARG A 75 6.60 0.86 -9.55
C ARG A 75 5.98 0.16 -8.36
N ALA A 76 5.76 -1.16 -8.44
CA ALA A 76 5.24 -1.94 -7.33
C ALA A 76 6.19 -1.91 -6.11
N ARG A 77 7.51 -1.93 -6.34
CA ARG A 77 8.52 -1.81 -5.27
C ARG A 77 8.53 -0.44 -4.61
N GLU A 78 8.40 0.64 -5.38
CA GLU A 78 8.30 2.01 -4.87
C GLU A 78 7.06 2.18 -3.98
N LEU A 79 5.89 1.76 -4.48
CA LEU A 79 4.63 1.81 -3.74
C LEU A 79 4.67 0.96 -2.47
N ALA A 80 5.27 -0.24 -2.53
CA ALA A 80 5.46 -1.10 -1.37
C ALA A 80 6.34 -0.44 -0.29
N ALA A 81 7.46 0.18 -0.69
CA ALA A 81 8.36 0.87 0.24
C ALA A 81 7.70 2.10 0.87
N ALA A 82 6.97 2.88 0.08
CA ALA A 82 6.26 4.07 0.55
C ALA A 82 5.14 3.72 1.54
N LEU A 83 4.38 2.65 1.26
CA LEU A 83 3.36 2.14 2.18
C LEU A 83 3.98 1.60 3.48
N HIS A 84 5.12 0.92 3.39
CA HIS A 84 5.87 0.50 4.58
C HIS A 84 6.28 1.70 5.44
N ALA A 85 6.82 2.77 4.86
CA ALA A 85 7.19 3.98 5.59
C ALA A 85 5.98 4.61 6.31
N ALA A 86 4.83 4.69 5.63
CA ALA A 86 3.60 5.21 6.20
C ALA A 86 3.13 4.40 7.43
N LEU A 87 3.23 3.07 7.38
CA LEU A 87 2.90 2.18 8.50
C LEU A 87 3.89 2.27 9.67
N TYR A 88 5.03 2.92 9.46
CA TYR A 88 6.01 3.27 10.49
C TYR A 88 5.94 4.75 10.90
N GLY A 89 4.92 5.50 10.45
CA GLY A 89 4.66 6.88 10.85
C GLY A 89 5.24 7.95 9.93
N ASP A 90 5.86 7.57 8.81
CA ASP A 90 6.37 8.52 7.81
C ASP A 90 5.50 8.54 6.55
N LEU A 91 4.65 9.56 6.45
CA LEU A 91 3.73 9.75 5.32
C LEU A 91 4.38 10.42 4.10
N GLU A 92 5.58 11.00 4.21
CA GLU A 92 6.20 11.77 3.13
C GLU A 92 6.45 10.93 1.87
N PRO A 93 7.02 9.72 1.96
CA PRO A 93 7.25 8.88 0.78
C PRO A 93 5.94 8.55 0.06
N LEU A 94 4.88 8.20 0.80
CA LEU A 94 3.59 7.87 0.20
C LEU A 94 2.97 9.06 -0.52
N ASN A 95 3.04 10.25 0.09
CA ASN A 95 2.54 11.48 -0.53
C ASN A 95 3.28 11.84 -1.83
N ARG A 96 4.60 11.61 -1.86
CA ARG A 96 5.43 11.84 -3.05
C ARG A 96 5.04 10.90 -4.18
N GLU A 97 4.86 9.62 -3.89
CA GLU A 97 4.53 8.62 -4.92
C GLU A 97 3.17 8.83 -5.57
N VAL A 98 2.24 9.52 -4.91
CA VAL A 98 0.87 9.76 -5.42
C VAL A 98 0.61 11.22 -5.82
N SER A 99 1.65 12.05 -5.85
CA SER A 99 1.57 13.41 -6.34
C SER A 99 1.55 13.42 -7.88
N PRO A 100 0.86 14.39 -8.53
CA PRO A 100 0.76 14.47 -9.99
C PRO A 100 2.11 14.67 -10.69
#